data_AF-A0A832EUA4-F1
#
_entry.id   AF-A0A832EUA4-F1
#
_cell.length_a   1.000
_cell.length_b   1.000
_cell.length_c   1.000
_cell.angle_alpha   90.00
_cell.angle_beta   90.00
_cell.angle_gamma   90.00
#
_symmetry.space_group_name_H-M   'P 1'
#
loop_
_entity.id
_entity.type
_entity.pdbx_description
1 polymer ?
#
loop_
_entity_poly.entity_id
_entity_poly.type
_entity_poly.pdbx_seq_one_letter_code
_entity_poly.pdbx_strand_id
1 'polypeptide(L)'
;MSTDEASGPSEPPRGHVRVVYLGPVAPHWEVDSEFGERSVVEAFRERALARLVLLPPHDPQFRRNRERVVRDAERENLLLEWDLGVPDDDAVAASGS
;
A
#
# COMPACT_ATOMS: atom_id res chain seq x y z
N MET A 1 9.57 29.32 -26.07
CA MET A 1 9.21 27.98 -26.56
C MET A 1 8.59 27.25 -25.40
N SER A 2 7.27 27.07 -25.44
CA SER A 2 6.53 26.31 -24.43
C SER A 2 6.61 24.83 -24.80
N THR A 3 7.17 24.02 -23.92
CA THR A 3 7.00 22.56 -23.94
C THR A 3 5.99 22.22 -22.86
N ASP A 4 4.72 22.32 -23.23
CA ASP A 4 3.63 21.61 -22.55
C ASP A 4 3.69 20.17 -23.08
N GLU A 5 4.47 19.33 -22.40
CA GLU A 5 4.55 17.91 -22.74
C GLU A 5 3.29 17.21 -22.23
N ALA A 6 2.45 16.79 -23.17
CA ALA A 6 1.21 16.07 -22.96
C ALA A 6 1.45 14.79 -22.12
N SER A 7 1.10 14.85 -20.84
CA SER A 7 0.86 13.65 -20.04
C SER A 7 -0.42 13.01 -20.57
N GLY A 8 -0.29 11.89 -21.31
CA GLY A 8 -1.44 11.10 -21.76
C GLY A 8 -2.28 10.63 -20.56
N PRO A 9 -3.55 10.21 -20.77
CA PRO A 9 -4.37 9.74 -19.67
C PRO A 9 -3.73 8.50 -19.05
N SER A 10 -3.34 8.58 -17.76
CA SER A 10 -2.84 7.44 -16.99
C SER A 10 -3.81 6.28 -17.11
N GLU A 11 -3.31 5.08 -17.42
CA GLU A 11 -4.14 3.87 -17.46
C GLU A 11 -4.88 3.69 -16.12
N PRO A 12 -6.16 3.26 -16.14
CA PRO A 12 -6.89 3.02 -14.91
C PRO A 12 -6.15 1.98 -14.05
N PRO A 13 -6.17 2.11 -12.71
CA PRO A 13 -5.50 1.16 -11.83
C PRO A 13 -5.99 -0.27 -12.06
N ARG A 14 -5.05 -1.21 -12.06
CA ARG A 14 -5.32 -2.65 -12.27
C ARG A 14 -5.88 -3.34 -11.02
N GLY A 15 -5.84 -2.67 -9.88
CA GLY A 15 -6.37 -3.15 -8.61
C GLY A 15 -6.11 -2.18 -7.46
N HIS A 16 -6.72 -2.47 -6.32
CA HIS A 16 -6.52 -1.79 -5.06
C HIS A 16 -6.18 -2.81 -3.97
N VAL A 17 -5.09 -2.54 -3.25
CA VAL A 17 -4.56 -3.38 -2.18
C VAL A 17 -4.34 -2.54 -0.93
N ARG A 18 -4.76 -3.05 0.22
CA ARG A 18 -4.55 -2.43 1.53
C ARG A 18 -3.66 -3.32 2.39
N VAL A 19 -2.57 -2.74 2.89
CA VAL A 19 -1.65 -3.41 3.81
C VAL A 19 -2.00 -2.98 5.23
N VAL A 20 -2.48 -3.93 6.03
CA VAL A 20 -3.01 -3.71 7.39
C VAL A 20 -2.00 -4.19 8.42
N TYR A 21 -1.69 -3.36 9.41
CA TYR A 21 -0.89 -3.74 10.57
C TYR A 21 -1.77 -4.41 11.62
N LEU A 22 -1.58 -5.70 11.85
CA LEU A 22 -2.35 -6.49 12.81
C LEU A 22 -1.87 -6.35 14.26
N GLY A 23 -0.64 -5.89 14.45
CA GLY A 23 -0.05 -5.68 15.77
C GLY A 23 1.31 -6.34 15.97
N PRO A 24 1.82 -6.33 17.22
CA PRO A 24 3.19 -6.73 17.54
C PRO A 24 3.40 -8.25 17.61
N VAL A 25 2.39 -9.06 17.30
CA VAL A 25 2.48 -10.53 17.29
C VAL A 25 2.33 -11.01 15.85
N ALA A 26 3.16 -11.97 15.45
CA ALA A 26 3.12 -12.52 14.09
C ALA A 26 1.79 -13.26 13.82
N PRO A 27 1.21 -13.13 12.60
CA PRO A 27 1.66 -12.28 11.51
C PRO A 27 1.38 -10.79 11.80
N HIS A 28 2.41 -9.94 11.63
CA HIS A 28 2.29 -8.49 11.87
C HIS A 28 1.44 -7.76 10.83
N TRP A 29 1.26 -8.38 9.66
CA TRP A 29 0.71 -7.73 8.48
C TRP A 29 -0.31 -8.64 7.81
N GLU A 30 -1.38 -8.01 7.35
CA GLU A 30 -2.35 -8.57 6.43
C GLU A 30 -2.38 -7.74 5.15
N VAL A 31 -2.75 -8.37 4.05
CA VAL A 31 -2.88 -7.71 2.75
C VAL A 31 -4.23 -8.11 2.19
N ASP A 32 -5.12 -7.13 2.15
CA ASP A 32 -6.46 -7.22 1.60
C ASP A 32 -6.53 -6.56 0.24
N SER A 33 -7.54 -6.93 -0.55
CA SER A 33 -7.82 -6.27 -1.83
C SER A 33 -9.30 -5.95 -1.96
N GLU A 34 -9.59 -4.75 -2.42
CA GLU A 34 -10.95 -4.30 -2.70
C GLU A 34 -11.40 -4.72 -4.11
N PHE A 35 -10.50 -4.57 -5.09
CA PHE A 35 -10.72 -4.97 -6.47
C PHE A 35 -9.38 -5.22 -7.19
N GLY A 36 -9.43 -5.93 -8.31
CA GLY A 36 -8.28 -6.12 -9.20
C GLY A 36 -8.20 -7.51 -9.81
N GLU A 37 -7.29 -7.68 -10.77
CA GLU A 37 -7.02 -8.99 -11.34
C GLU A 37 -6.36 -9.91 -10.30
N ARG A 38 -6.98 -11.07 -10.01
CA ARG A 38 -6.53 -11.99 -8.95
C ARG A 38 -5.06 -12.37 -9.06
N SER A 39 -4.57 -12.68 -10.27
CA SER A 39 -3.18 -13.07 -10.52
C SER A 39 -2.19 -11.99 -10.10
N VAL A 40 -2.52 -10.72 -10.36
CA VAL A 40 -1.70 -9.54 -10.04
C VAL A 40 -1.71 -9.28 -8.53
N VAL A 41 -2.91 -9.26 -7.94
CA VAL A 41 -3.09 -9.00 -6.51
C VAL A 41 -2.39 -10.06 -5.66
N GLU A 42 -2.56 -11.34 -5.98
CA GLU A 42 -1.91 -12.43 -5.22
C GLU A 42 -0.38 -12.39 -5.36
N ALA A 43 0.13 -12.15 -6.57
CA ALA A 43 1.57 -12.03 -6.79
C ALA A 43 2.17 -10.83 -6.05
N PHE A 44 1.46 -9.70 -5.99
CA PHE A 44 1.84 -8.56 -5.18
C PHE A 44 1.80 -8.88 -3.69
N ARG A 45 0.73 -9.53 -3.21
CA ARG A 45 0.54 -9.94 -1.82
C ARG A 45 1.68 -10.81 -1.31
N GLU A 46 2.06 -11.85 -2.04
CA GLU A 46 3.19 -12.73 -1.67
C GLU A 46 4.50 -11.95 -1.52
N ARG A 47 4.77 -11.05 -2.47
CA ARG A 47 5.96 -10.20 -2.48
C ARG A 47 5.96 -9.15 -1.36
N ALA A 48 4.80 -8.58 -1.04
CA ALA A 48 4.65 -7.62 0.05
C ALA A 48 4.85 -8.30 1.40
N LEU A 49 4.15 -9.41 1.65
CA LEU A 49 4.29 -10.19 2.89
C LEU A 49 5.73 -10.70 3.08
N ALA A 50 6.38 -11.22 2.04
CA ALA A 50 7.78 -11.68 2.14
C ALA A 50 8.76 -10.55 2.55
N ARG A 51 8.48 -9.30 2.15
CA ARG A 51 9.28 -8.13 2.57
C ARG A 51 8.97 -7.68 3.99
N LEU A 52 7.79 -8.01 4.51
CA LEU A 52 7.29 -7.49 5.79
C LEU A 52 7.24 -8.53 6.93
N VAL A 53 7.48 -9.81 6.63
CA VAL A 53 7.14 -10.99 7.46
C VAL A 53 7.63 -10.95 8.92
N LEU A 54 8.65 -10.16 9.25
CA LEU A 54 9.19 -9.99 10.60
C LEU A 54 9.50 -8.53 10.96
N LEU A 55 8.95 -7.56 10.23
CA LEU A 55 9.29 -6.14 10.40
C LEU A 55 8.09 -5.39 10.96
N PRO A 56 8.07 -5.06 12.26
CA PRO A 56 7.07 -4.15 12.78
C PRO A 56 7.30 -2.71 12.27
N PRO A 57 6.29 -1.82 12.32
CA PRO A 57 6.37 -0.46 11.77
C PRO A 57 7.51 0.41 12.31
N HIS A 58 7.97 0.15 13.54
CA HIS A 58 9.05 0.90 14.20
C HIS A 58 10.46 0.40 13.85
N ASP A 59 10.58 -0.69 13.09
CA ASP A 59 11.86 -1.24 12.68
C ASP A 59 12.55 -0.34 11.63
N PRO A 60 13.85 -0.02 11.73
CA PRO A 60 14.55 0.78 10.73
C PRO A 60 14.48 0.21 9.29
N GLN A 61 14.45 -1.11 9.14
CA GLN A 61 14.36 -1.82 7.86
C GLN A 61 12.96 -1.73 7.26
N PHE A 62 11.91 -1.53 8.08
CA PHE A 62 10.54 -1.37 7.61
C PHE A 62 10.42 -0.26 6.56
N ARG A 63 11.03 0.91 6.80
CA ARG A 63 10.98 2.05 5.85
C ARG A 63 11.48 1.68 4.46
N ARG A 64 12.62 0.97 4.38
CA ARG A 64 13.21 0.53 3.10
C ARG A 64 12.34 -0.52 2.40
N ASN A 65 11.78 -1.45 3.17
CA ASN A 65 10.92 -2.48 2.60
C ASN A 65 9.57 -1.91 2.18
N ARG A 66 9.03 -0.94 2.92
CA ARG A 66 7.84 -0.17 2.54
C ARG A 66 8.04 0.55 1.21
N GLU A 67 9.16 1.24 1.02
CA GLU A 67 9.51 1.84 -0.28
C GLU A 67 9.54 0.81 -1.40
N ARG A 68 10.13 -0.38 -1.16
CA ARG A 68 10.13 -1.47 -2.14
C ARG A 68 8.72 -1.99 -2.46
N VAL A 69 7.83 -2.06 -1.47
CA VAL A 69 6.43 -2.45 -1.66
C VAL A 69 5.68 -1.38 -2.47
N VAL A 70 5.91 -0.10 -2.20
CA VAL A 70 5.36 1.02 -3.00
C VAL A 70 5.82 0.91 -4.45
N ARG A 71 7.13 0.67 -4.70
CA ARG A 71 7.65 0.47 -6.05
C ARG A 71 7.05 -0.75 -6.75
N ASP A 72 6.80 -1.84 -6.03
CA ASP A 72 6.14 -3.02 -6.58
C ASP A 72 4.69 -2.71 -7.00
N ALA A 73 3.97 -1.87 -6.24
CA ALA A 73 2.60 -1.45 -6.56
C ALA A 73 2.57 -0.50 -7.76
N GLU A 74 3.46 0.50 -7.79
CA GLU A 74 3.65 1.43 -8.92
C GLU A 74 3.91 0.66 -10.23
N ARG A 75 4.82 -0.33 -10.19
CA ARG A 75 5.17 -1.13 -11.37
C ARG A 75 3.99 -1.90 -11.95
N GLU A 76 3.05 -2.30 -11.10
CA GLU A 76 1.88 -3.09 -11.51
C GLU A 76 0.61 -2.26 -11.65
N ASN A 77 0.72 -0.94 -11.57
CA ASN A 77 -0.39 0.02 -11.59
C ASN A 77 -1.48 -0.33 -10.57
N LEU A 78 -1.06 -0.68 -9.35
CA LEU A 78 -1.95 -0.96 -8.22
C LEU A 78 -2.08 0.29 -7.33
N LEU A 79 -3.30 0.58 -6.89
CA LEU A 79 -3.53 1.45 -5.75
C LEU A 79 -3.05 0.72 -4.49
N LEU A 80 -2.31 1.43 -3.64
CA LEU A 80 -1.77 0.89 -2.40
C LEU A 80 -2.14 1.78 -1.22
N GLU A 81 -2.87 1.22 -0.27
CA GLU A 81 -3.24 1.84 0.99
C GLU A 81 -2.48 1.19 2.15
N TRP A 82 -2.18 1.96 3.19
CA TRP A 82 -1.57 1.47 4.42
C TRP A 82 -2.49 1.78 5.59
N ASP A 83 -2.98 0.75 6.26
CA ASP A 83 -3.72 0.87 7.52
C ASP A 83 -2.80 0.43 8.66
N LEU A 84 -2.32 1.39 9.46
CA LEU A 84 -1.44 1.11 10.59
C LEU A 84 -2.21 0.97 11.92
N GLY A 85 -3.54 1.00 11.89
CA GLY A 85 -4.40 0.94 13.07
C GLY A 85 -4.30 2.18 13.97
N VAL A 86 -3.69 3.26 13.49
CA VAL A 86 -3.71 4.57 14.18
C VAL A 86 -4.94 5.30 13.65
N PRO A 87 -5.87 5.77 14.50
CA PRO A 87 -6.94 6.64 14.04
C PRO A 87 -6.30 7.83 13.32
N ASP A 88 -6.67 8.03 12.07
CA ASP A 88 -6.29 9.23 11.33
C ASP A 88 -6.81 10.42 12.15
N ASP A 89 -5.92 11.24 12.72
CA ASP A 89 -6.31 12.40 13.52
C ASP A 89 -7.20 13.38 12.70
N ASP A 90 -7.19 13.24 11.37
CA ASP A 90 -8.07 13.96 10.43
C ASP A 90 -9.50 13.39 10.30
N ALA A 91 -9.77 12.15 10.73
CA ALA A 91 -11.13 11.57 10.69
C ALA A 91 -12.02 12.02 11.86
N VAL A 92 -11.42 12.49 12.96
CA VAL A 92 -12.13 12.91 14.18
C VAL A 92 -12.65 14.36 14.06
N ALA A 93 -12.11 15.16 13.15
CA ALA A 93 -12.51 16.56 12.97
C ALA A 93 -13.82 16.76 12.18
N ALA A 94 -14.30 15.75 11.43
CA ALA A 94 -15.49 15.88 10.59
C ALA A 94 -16.81 15.43 11.26
N SER A 95 -16.77 14.95 12.52
CA SER A 95 -17.97 14.53 13.26
C SER A 95 -18.25 15.36 14.52
N GLY A 96 -17.56 16.50 14.68
CA GLY A 96 -17.64 17.33 15.88
C GLY A 96 -18.07 18.77 15.60
N SER A 97 -19.40 18.97 15.67
CA SER A 97 -20.12 20.22 15.98
C SER A 97 -20.62 21.11 14.85
#